data_AF-A0A438B0D2-F1
#
_entry.id   AF-A0A438B0D2-F1
#
_cell.length_a   1.000
_cell.length_b   1.000
_cell.length_c   1.000
_cell.angle_alpha   90.00
_cell.angle_beta   90.00
_cell.angle_gamma   90.00
#
_symmetry.space_group_name_H-M   'P 1'
#
loop_
_entity.id
_entity.type
_entity.pdbx_description
1 polymer ?
#
loop_
_entity_poly.entity_id
_entity_poly.type
_entity_poly.pdbx_seq_one_letter_code
_entity_poly.pdbx_strand_id
1 'polypeptide(L)'
;MSQIRHVVTGSGPDRKLIYFDEHTLPAETRNKRSRMRAAGIKPPAPSRDYETPKVEGKKKKLKETRDAIWGSIFFAAIVGVFYDPTAGVLVGTIAIVIFVMALYFQLKPEIPNRLKYNQTDAAAHRKASVVLDLPITVPLDLIAEEPFGEKRVRMLIAGVLDLTRSIPKTKSWHSRYLEAHRVQLNLREEARQVVQHAIALRRTIVKLGPQPTGTSSAATVAIRAFDVAREPLDIVWDRLFQRVRVLDDYYNHLLALDRELEHAEAAKRALAVDDEIAELLTNAVGDELAAKHLTHLSGEAHALAGAINELVEALNGDLQTLMALDPVSRR
;
A
#
# COMPACT_ATOMS: atom_id res chain seq x y z
N MET A 1 8.86 -0.73 -39.79
CA MET A 1 8.29 0.50 -39.21
C MET A 1 9.38 1.22 -38.42
N SER A 2 9.84 2.37 -38.91
CA SER A 2 10.97 3.13 -38.35
C SER A 2 10.46 4.09 -37.26
N GLN A 3 10.95 3.96 -36.03
CA GLN A 3 10.69 4.92 -34.94
C GLN A 3 11.55 6.17 -35.15
N ILE A 4 10.91 7.27 -35.55
CA ILE A 4 11.59 8.57 -35.63
C ILE A 4 11.68 9.14 -34.20
N ARG A 5 12.88 9.08 -33.61
CA ARG A 5 13.19 9.61 -32.28
C ARG A 5 13.71 11.04 -32.40
N HIS A 6 13.02 12.00 -31.79
CA HIS A 6 13.47 13.40 -31.77
C HIS A 6 13.98 13.80 -30.40
N VAL A 7 15.24 14.24 -30.35
CA VAL A 7 15.88 14.86 -29.19
C VAL A 7 15.75 16.37 -29.33
N VAL A 8 15.11 17.02 -28.37
CA VAL A 8 15.05 18.50 -28.30
C VAL A 8 16.10 18.97 -27.30
N THR A 9 17.13 19.68 -27.78
CA THR A 9 18.19 20.25 -26.94
C THR A 9 17.84 21.68 -26.51
N GLY A 10 17.68 21.92 -25.22
CA GLY A 10 17.57 23.28 -24.65
C GLY A 10 18.95 23.90 -24.37
N SER A 11 19.16 25.19 -24.60
CA SER A 11 20.45 25.86 -24.28
C SER A 11 20.55 26.17 -22.78
N GLY A 12 21.46 25.53 -22.06
CA GLY A 12 21.72 25.77 -20.63
C GLY A 12 22.52 24.64 -19.96
N PRO A 13 23.26 24.92 -18.86
CA PRO A 13 24.21 23.98 -18.24
C PRO A 13 23.58 22.83 -17.43
N ASP A 14 22.25 22.79 -17.26
CA ASP A 14 21.51 21.71 -16.57
C ASP A 14 20.51 21.04 -17.54
N ARG A 15 21.00 20.16 -18.42
CA ARG A 15 20.13 19.44 -19.38
C ARG A 15 19.59 18.13 -18.79
N LYS A 16 18.33 18.15 -18.36
CA LYS A 16 17.51 16.92 -18.28
C LYS A 16 16.90 16.64 -19.65
N LEU A 17 17.19 15.48 -20.23
CA LEU A 17 16.49 14.96 -21.40
C LEU A 17 15.07 14.59 -20.97
N ILE A 18 14.08 15.37 -21.39
CA ILE A 18 12.67 15.06 -21.17
C ILE A 18 12.19 14.31 -22.41
N TYR A 19 12.00 13.00 -22.27
CA TYR A 19 11.37 12.17 -23.30
C TYR A 19 9.88 12.50 -23.35
N PHE A 20 9.40 12.97 -24.50
CA PHE A 20 7.99 13.24 -24.73
C PHE A 20 7.40 12.17 -25.65
N ASP A 21 6.56 11.30 -25.12
CA ASP A 21 5.88 10.27 -25.90
C ASP A 21 4.63 10.85 -26.58
N GLU A 22 4.66 10.95 -27.90
CA GLU A 22 3.56 11.49 -28.72
C GLU A 22 2.31 10.60 -28.72
N HIS A 23 2.44 9.34 -28.30
CA HIS A 23 1.32 8.42 -28.19
C HIS A 23 0.41 8.74 -26.99
N THR A 24 0.87 9.55 -26.04
CA THR A 24 0.07 10.02 -24.90
C THR A 24 -0.79 11.24 -25.22
N LEU A 25 -0.58 11.89 -26.37
CA LEU A 25 -1.41 13.01 -26.80
C LEU A 25 -2.80 12.55 -27.28
N PRO A 26 -3.87 13.33 -27.00
CA PRO A 26 -5.18 13.13 -27.60
C PRO A 26 -5.10 13.05 -29.12
N ALA A 27 -5.96 12.22 -29.74
CA ALA A 27 -5.94 11.97 -31.18
C ALA A 27 -6.03 13.25 -32.02
N GLU A 28 -6.80 14.23 -31.54
CA GLU A 28 -6.95 15.54 -32.20
C GLU A 28 -5.64 16.33 -32.22
N THR A 29 -4.92 16.39 -31.10
CA THR A 29 -3.63 17.07 -31.00
C THR A 29 -2.56 16.37 -31.84
N ARG A 30 -2.60 15.03 -31.91
CA ARG A 30 -1.73 14.23 -32.76
C ARG A 30 -1.94 14.52 -34.25
N ASN A 31 -3.21 14.57 -34.69
CA ASN A 31 -3.57 14.90 -36.06
C ASN A 31 -3.22 16.34 -36.44
N LYS A 32 -3.36 17.29 -35.51
CA LYS A 32 -2.97 18.69 -35.74
C LYS A 32 -1.45 18.82 -35.92
N ARG A 33 -0.66 18.13 -35.08
CA ARG A 33 0.81 18.13 -35.18
C ARG A 33 1.31 17.41 -36.43
N SER A 34 0.68 16.31 -36.86
CA SER A 34 1.05 15.62 -38.10
C SER A 34 0.80 16.51 -39.33
N ARG A 35 -0.31 17.24 -39.38
CA ARG A 35 -0.59 18.24 -40.43
C ARG A 35 0.44 19.38 -40.46
N MET A 36 0.84 19.90 -39.30
CA MET A 36 1.89 20.93 -39.22
C MET A 36 3.22 20.42 -39.78
N ARG A 37 3.61 19.18 -39.45
CA ARG A 37 4.82 18.56 -40.02
C ARG A 37 4.74 18.36 -41.52
N ALA A 38 3.59 17.91 -42.02
CA ALA A 38 3.36 17.76 -43.46
C ALA A 38 3.47 19.11 -44.20
N ALA A 39 3.17 20.21 -43.51
CA ALA A 39 3.33 21.58 -44.02
C ALA A 39 4.74 22.18 -43.79
N GLY A 40 5.70 21.41 -43.27
CA GLY A 40 7.06 21.91 -42.95
C GLY A 40 7.13 22.85 -41.74
N ILE A 41 6.03 22.99 -40.98
CA ILE A 41 5.94 23.86 -39.81
C ILE A 41 6.34 23.07 -38.57
N LYS A 42 7.36 23.54 -37.85
CA LYS A 42 7.78 22.95 -36.58
C LYS A 42 6.69 23.17 -35.53
N PRO A 43 6.05 22.12 -34.99
CA PRO A 43 4.97 22.31 -34.03
C PRO A 43 5.52 22.92 -32.74
N PRO A 44 4.75 23.80 -32.07
CA PRO A 44 5.17 24.38 -30.80
C PRO A 44 5.45 23.27 -29.77
N ALA A 45 6.43 23.52 -28.90
CA ALA A 45 6.67 22.67 -27.74
C ALA A 45 5.38 22.64 -26.88
N PRO A 46 4.97 21.47 -26.37
CA PRO A 46 3.81 21.42 -25.50
C PRO A 46 4.07 22.33 -24.29
N SER A 47 3.17 23.28 -24.05
CA SER A 47 3.20 24.07 -22.81
C SER A 47 3.00 23.11 -21.64
N ARG A 48 3.64 23.41 -20.51
CA ARG A 48 3.59 22.58 -19.29
C ARG A 48 2.18 22.53 -18.65
N ASP A 49 1.24 23.29 -19.19
CA ASP A 49 -0.07 23.59 -18.62
C ASP A 49 -1.25 22.94 -19.39
N TYR A 50 -1.04 21.81 -20.07
CA TYR A 50 -2.16 21.01 -20.56
C TYR A 50 -2.90 20.36 -19.37
N GLU A 51 -3.77 21.13 -18.72
CA GLU A 51 -4.84 20.57 -17.90
C GLU A 51 -5.72 19.69 -18.81
N THR A 52 -5.80 18.41 -18.44
CA THR A 52 -6.73 17.45 -19.03
C THR A 52 -8.14 18.05 -19.10
N PRO A 53 -8.87 17.93 -20.22
CA PRO A 53 -10.21 18.48 -20.34
C PRO A 53 -11.11 17.91 -19.23
N LYS A 54 -11.69 18.80 -18.42
CA LYS A 54 -12.69 18.46 -17.40
C LYS A 54 -13.85 17.72 -18.05
N VAL A 55 -13.97 16.43 -17.75
CA VAL A 55 -15.14 15.59 -18.06
C VAL A 55 -16.29 16.01 -17.14
N GLU A 56 -16.87 17.18 -17.39
CA GLU A 56 -17.92 17.78 -16.56
C GLU A 56 -19.32 17.23 -16.90
N GLY A 57 -19.48 16.61 -18.08
CA GLY A 57 -20.77 16.06 -18.56
C GLY A 57 -21.17 14.68 -18.01
N LYS A 58 -20.21 13.80 -17.68
CA LYS A 58 -20.54 12.44 -17.17
C LYS A 58 -20.94 12.43 -15.69
N LYS A 59 -20.48 13.39 -14.89
CA LYS A 59 -20.77 13.44 -13.45
C LYS A 59 -22.21 13.82 -13.13
N LYS A 60 -22.86 14.62 -13.99
CA LYS A 60 -24.24 15.08 -13.76
C LYS A 60 -25.26 13.95 -13.93
N LYS A 61 -25.09 13.12 -14.97
CA LYS A 61 -25.97 11.98 -15.28
C LYS A 61 -25.85 10.83 -14.27
N LEU A 62 -24.67 10.66 -13.66
CA LEU A 62 -24.44 9.69 -12.59
C LEU A 62 -25.05 10.13 -11.23
N LYS A 63 -25.24 11.44 -11.03
CA LYS A 63 -25.82 11.98 -9.79
C LYS A 63 -27.34 11.83 -9.78
N GLU A 64 -28.00 12.14 -10.90
CA GLU A 64 -29.46 11.95 -11.06
C GLU A 64 -29.90 10.49 -10.92
N THR A 65 -29.14 9.55 -11.48
CA THR A 65 -29.46 8.11 -11.37
C THR A 65 -29.23 7.58 -9.96
N ARG A 66 -28.25 8.12 -9.22
CA ARG A 66 -27.99 7.73 -7.83
C ARG A 66 -29.06 8.24 -6.88
N ASP A 67 -29.50 9.49 -7.03
CA ASP A 67 -30.49 10.10 -6.15
C ASP A 67 -31.88 9.45 -6.32
N ALA A 68 -32.20 8.97 -7.53
CA ALA A 68 -33.43 8.20 -7.81
C ALA A 68 -33.45 6.80 -7.15
N ILE A 69 -32.30 6.11 -7.08
CA ILE A 69 -32.19 4.79 -6.44
C ILE A 69 -32.31 4.89 -4.92
N TRP A 70 -31.77 5.95 -4.30
CA TRP A 70 -31.91 6.15 -2.85
C TRP A 70 -33.34 6.53 -2.44
N GLY A 71 -34.05 7.29 -3.28
CA GLY A 71 -35.46 7.63 -3.03
C GLY A 71 -36.39 6.42 -3.00
N SER A 72 -36.16 5.42 -3.88
CA SER A 72 -37.00 4.21 -3.93
C SER A 72 -36.77 3.27 -2.74
N ILE A 73 -35.53 3.15 -2.25
CA ILE A 73 -35.20 2.36 -1.07
C ILE A 73 -35.84 2.96 0.19
N PHE A 74 -35.82 4.29 0.34
CA PHE A 74 -36.43 4.97 1.48
C PHE A 74 -37.96 4.82 1.49
N PHE A 75 -38.59 4.87 0.31
CA PHE A 75 -40.03 4.69 0.18
C PHE A 75 -40.47 3.26 0.52
N ALA A 76 -39.73 2.24 0.08
CA ALA A 76 -40.02 0.84 0.39
C ALA A 76 -39.90 0.54 1.90
N ALA A 77 -38.93 1.15 2.59
CA ALA A 77 -38.76 0.99 4.04
C ALA A 77 -39.94 1.60 4.83
N ILE A 78 -40.46 2.76 4.41
CA ILE A 78 -41.62 3.40 5.04
C ILE A 78 -42.88 2.56 4.84
N VAL A 79 -43.11 2.03 3.64
CA VAL A 79 -44.28 1.19 3.34
C VAL A 79 -44.25 -0.13 4.11
N GLY A 80 -43.06 -0.73 4.33
CA GLY A 80 -42.90 -1.96 5.11
C GLY A 80 -43.30 -1.84 6.59
N VAL A 81 -43.13 -0.66 7.20
CA VAL A 81 -43.51 -0.39 8.60
C VAL A 81 -45.02 -0.44 8.82
N PHE A 82 -45.82 -0.18 7.78
CA PHE A 82 -47.29 -0.21 7.88
C PHE A 82 -47.90 -1.62 7.76
N TYR A 83 -47.15 -2.60 7.25
CA TYR A 83 -47.67 -3.97 7.02
C TYR A 83 -47.27 -4.98 8.10
N ASP A 84 -46.11 -4.82 8.75
CA ASP A 84 -45.69 -5.65 9.89
C ASP A 84 -44.85 -4.80 10.86
N PRO A 85 -45.39 -4.42 12.04
CA PRO A 85 -44.71 -3.51 12.96
C PRO A 85 -43.46 -4.15 13.59
N THR A 86 -43.41 -5.48 13.69
CA THR A 86 -42.27 -6.21 14.28
C THR A 86 -41.13 -6.38 13.29
N ALA A 87 -41.42 -6.77 12.04
CA ALA A 87 -40.41 -6.84 10.99
C ALA A 87 -39.95 -5.45 10.53
N GLY A 88 -40.85 -4.46 10.53
CA GLY A 88 -40.57 -3.09 10.14
C GLY A 88 -39.54 -2.37 11.03
N VAL A 89 -39.54 -2.64 12.34
CA VAL A 89 -38.55 -2.04 13.27
C VAL A 89 -37.15 -2.59 13.03
N LEU A 90 -37.01 -3.89 12.75
CA LEU A 90 -35.70 -4.51 12.49
C LEU A 90 -35.10 -4.03 11.15
N VAL A 91 -35.92 -4.01 10.08
CA VAL A 91 -35.47 -3.52 8.77
C VAL A 91 -35.21 -2.01 8.81
N GLY A 92 -36.03 -1.26 9.53
CA GLY A 92 -35.86 0.18 9.72
C GLY A 92 -34.57 0.53 10.46
N THR A 93 -34.22 -0.18 11.53
CA THR A 93 -32.96 0.05 12.26
C THR A 93 -31.73 -0.27 11.42
N ILE A 94 -31.73 -1.38 10.67
CA ILE A 94 -30.63 -1.73 9.75
C ILE A 94 -30.50 -0.68 8.64
N ALA A 95 -31.61 -0.25 8.04
CA ALA A 95 -31.60 0.77 7.00
C ALA A 95 -31.10 2.12 7.53
N ILE A 96 -31.47 2.51 8.75
CA ILE A 96 -30.97 3.73 9.41
C ILE A 96 -29.48 3.61 9.70
N VAL A 97 -28.98 2.46 10.18
CA VAL A 97 -27.54 2.26 10.41
C VAL A 97 -26.77 2.33 9.10
N ILE A 98 -27.21 1.65 8.06
CA ILE A 98 -26.59 1.70 6.72
C ILE A 98 -26.65 3.12 6.16
N PHE A 99 -27.77 3.82 6.34
CA PHE A 99 -27.95 5.20 5.90
C PHE A 99 -27.04 6.15 6.68
N VAL A 100 -26.94 6.03 8.00
CA VAL A 100 -26.02 6.82 8.84
C VAL A 100 -24.57 6.51 8.48
N MET A 101 -24.21 5.25 8.22
CA MET A 101 -22.87 4.87 7.76
C MET A 101 -22.57 5.48 6.37
N ALA A 102 -23.51 5.38 5.43
CA ALA A 102 -23.39 5.96 4.10
C ALA A 102 -23.36 7.49 4.14
N LEU A 103 -24.15 8.12 5.02
CA LEU A 103 -24.14 9.55 5.26
C LEU A 103 -22.81 9.96 5.91
N TYR A 104 -22.26 9.20 6.84
CA TYR A 104 -20.96 9.46 7.46
C TYR A 104 -19.81 9.33 6.43
N PHE A 105 -19.93 8.40 5.48
CA PHE A 105 -19.00 8.26 4.36
C PHE A 105 -19.19 9.34 3.27
N GLN A 106 -20.39 9.89 3.09
CA GLN A 106 -20.69 10.97 2.12
C GLN A 106 -20.48 12.37 2.69
N LEU A 107 -20.75 12.59 3.97
CA LEU A 107 -20.44 13.79 4.76
C LEU A 107 -18.97 13.81 5.19
N LYS A 108 -18.07 13.22 4.39
CA LYS A 108 -16.65 13.61 4.44
C LYS A 108 -16.65 15.14 4.45
N PRO A 109 -16.27 15.83 5.55
CA PRO A 109 -15.79 17.18 5.37
C PRO A 109 -14.68 17.03 4.33
N GLU A 110 -14.66 17.91 3.33
CA GLU A 110 -13.45 18.10 2.55
C GLU A 110 -12.32 18.20 3.56
N ILE A 111 -11.55 17.11 3.69
CA ILE A 111 -10.31 17.11 4.43
C ILE A 111 -9.56 18.22 3.74
N PRO A 112 -9.29 19.36 4.39
CA PRO A 112 -8.70 20.48 3.70
C PRO A 112 -7.46 19.95 3.00
N ASN A 113 -7.40 20.21 1.69
CA ASN A 113 -6.35 19.84 0.73
C ASN A 113 -4.96 20.45 1.09
N ARG A 114 -4.71 20.70 2.39
CA ARG A 114 -3.53 21.31 2.99
C ARG A 114 -2.70 20.35 3.83
N LEU A 115 -2.82 19.04 3.60
CA LEU A 115 -1.65 18.17 3.73
C LEU A 115 -1.13 17.89 2.32
N LYS A 116 -0.63 18.95 1.65
CA LYS A 116 0.36 18.77 0.59
C LYS A 116 1.58 18.13 1.27
N TYR A 117 1.64 16.80 1.16
CA TYR A 117 2.69 15.93 1.68
C TYR A 117 3.94 16.14 0.81
N ASN A 118 4.54 17.32 0.97
CA ASN A 118 5.84 17.70 0.43
C ASN A 118 6.91 17.22 1.41
N GLN A 119 8.11 16.91 0.90
CA GLN A 119 9.41 16.59 1.52
C GLN A 119 9.67 16.93 3.03
N THR A 120 8.95 17.87 3.63
CA THR A 120 8.79 18.14 5.07
C THR A 120 8.22 17.00 5.93
N ASP A 121 7.77 15.88 5.35
CA ASP A 121 7.02 14.86 6.12
C ASP A 121 7.84 13.98 7.05
N ALA A 122 9.15 13.84 6.85
CA ALA A 122 10.01 13.22 7.87
C ALA A 122 9.96 14.02 9.19
N ALA A 123 9.80 15.34 9.11
CA ALA A 123 9.60 16.20 10.27
C ALA A 123 8.16 16.10 10.82
N ALA A 124 7.15 15.86 9.98
CA ALA A 124 5.78 15.59 10.44
C ALA A 124 5.67 14.22 11.13
N HIS A 125 6.38 13.21 10.65
CA HIS A 125 6.50 11.89 11.28
C HIS A 125 7.33 11.93 12.58
N ARG A 126 8.42 12.71 12.62
CA ARG A 126 9.14 13.01 13.87
C ARG A 126 8.27 13.78 14.86
N LYS A 127 7.51 14.79 14.39
CA LYS A 127 6.56 15.51 15.26
C LYS A 127 5.44 14.59 15.74
N ALA A 128 4.89 13.70 14.90
CA ALA A 128 3.86 12.77 15.32
C ALA A 128 4.37 11.75 16.35
N SER A 129 5.57 11.21 16.18
CA SER A 129 6.18 10.30 17.16
C SER A 129 6.55 10.99 18.47
N VAL A 130 7.04 12.24 18.42
CA VAL A 130 7.32 13.06 19.61
C VAL A 130 6.03 13.53 20.31
N VAL A 131 4.97 13.85 19.57
CA VAL A 131 3.66 14.27 20.12
C VAL A 131 2.89 13.08 20.71
N LEU A 132 3.14 11.86 20.24
CA LEU A 132 2.43 10.65 20.68
C LEU A 132 3.21 9.82 21.72
N ASP A 133 4.40 10.25 22.13
CA ASP A 133 5.27 9.57 23.11
C ASP A 133 5.42 8.06 22.83
N LEU A 134 5.80 7.73 21.59
CA LEU A 134 5.79 6.36 21.09
C LEU A 134 7.07 5.60 21.49
N PRO A 135 6.98 4.30 21.86
CA PRO A 135 8.16 3.47 22.11
C PRO A 135 9.02 3.33 20.85
N ILE A 136 10.33 3.17 21.03
CA ILE A 136 11.34 3.17 19.96
C ILE A 136 11.17 1.98 19.00
N THR A 137 10.70 0.85 19.52
CA THR A 137 10.29 -0.36 18.80
C THR A 137 9.14 -1.01 19.57
N VAL A 138 8.11 -1.49 18.87
CA VAL A 138 6.97 -2.17 19.51
C VAL A 138 6.77 -3.53 18.83
N PRO A 139 7.09 -4.63 19.51
CA PRO A 139 6.78 -5.99 19.03
C PRO A 139 5.30 -6.12 18.70
N LEU A 140 4.97 -6.69 17.54
CA LEU A 140 3.59 -6.87 17.09
C LEU A 140 2.74 -7.74 18.02
N ASP A 141 3.36 -8.71 18.70
CA ASP A 141 2.67 -9.55 19.68
C ASP A 141 2.12 -8.72 20.85
N LEU A 142 2.90 -7.75 21.34
CA LEU A 142 2.45 -6.82 22.38
C LEU A 142 1.33 -5.89 21.89
N ILE A 143 1.29 -5.58 20.60
CA ILE A 143 0.20 -4.79 20.00
C ILE A 143 -1.09 -5.63 19.95
N ALA A 144 -0.98 -6.92 19.65
CA ALA A 144 -2.12 -7.84 19.55
C ALA A 144 -2.79 -8.08 20.91
N GLU A 145 -1.99 -8.19 21.97
CA GLU A 145 -2.46 -8.43 23.34
C GLU A 145 -3.07 -7.18 24.01
N GLU A 146 -2.80 -5.99 23.47
CA GLU A 146 -3.24 -4.75 24.09
C GLU A 146 -4.77 -4.60 23.98
N PRO A 147 -5.48 -4.36 25.11
CA PRO A 147 -6.93 -4.27 25.12
C PRO A 147 -7.45 -3.09 24.29
N PHE A 148 -8.75 -3.15 24.00
CA PHE A 148 -9.46 -2.06 23.32
C PHE A 148 -9.19 -0.72 23.98
N GLY A 149 -8.68 0.23 23.20
CA GLY A 149 -8.44 1.57 23.69
C GLY A 149 -7.53 2.40 22.79
N GLU A 150 -7.19 3.58 23.28
CA GLU A 150 -6.28 4.48 22.56
C GLU A 150 -4.85 3.92 22.49
N LYS A 151 -4.40 3.22 23.55
CA LYS A 151 -3.03 2.73 23.67
C LYS A 151 -2.65 1.75 22.56
N ARG A 152 -3.50 0.76 22.27
CA ARG A 152 -3.27 -0.19 21.16
C ARG A 152 -3.09 0.52 19.82
N VAL A 153 -3.87 1.57 19.56
CA VAL A 153 -3.79 2.33 18.30
C VAL A 153 -2.50 3.14 18.21
N ARG A 154 -2.04 3.72 19.32
CA ARG A 154 -0.72 4.40 19.37
C ARG A 154 0.42 3.43 19.12
N MET A 155 0.37 2.25 19.73
CA MET A 155 1.35 1.19 19.53
C MET A 155 1.40 0.72 18.07
N LEU A 156 0.24 0.55 17.42
CA LEU A 156 0.16 0.23 15.99
C LEU A 156 0.83 1.30 15.11
N ILE A 157 0.57 2.58 15.38
CA ILE A 157 1.21 3.69 14.66
C ILE A 157 2.72 3.65 14.86
N ALA A 158 3.20 3.38 16.08
CA ALA A 158 4.63 3.23 16.37
C ALA A 158 5.25 2.11 15.54
N GLY A 159 4.63 0.93 15.52
CA GLY A 159 5.11 -0.23 14.76
C GLY A 159 5.23 0.06 13.25
N VAL A 160 4.21 0.69 12.65
CA VAL A 160 4.24 1.06 11.22
C VAL A 160 5.37 2.05 10.92
N LEU A 161 5.54 3.06 11.77
CA LEU A 161 6.60 4.05 11.59
C LEU A 161 7.98 3.43 11.76
N ASP A 162 8.11 2.43 12.63
CA ASP A 162 9.36 1.70 12.78
C ASP A 162 9.68 0.87 11.54
N LEU A 163 8.73 0.06 11.06
CA LEU A 163 8.85 -0.70 9.81
C LEU A 163 9.20 0.20 8.62
N THR A 164 8.58 1.37 8.54
CA THR A 164 8.85 2.38 7.48
C THR A 164 10.30 2.88 7.51
N ARG A 165 10.94 2.89 8.69
CA ARG A 165 12.35 3.27 8.85
C ARG A 165 13.30 2.10 8.65
N SER A 166 12.85 0.87 8.95
CA SER A 166 13.68 -0.33 8.95
C SER A 166 13.78 -0.99 7.59
N ILE A 167 12.67 -1.08 6.83
CA ILE A 167 12.63 -1.67 5.49
C ILE A 167 13.68 -1.05 4.55
N PRO A 168 13.78 0.29 4.41
CA PRO A 168 14.77 0.89 3.52
C PRO A 168 16.22 0.73 3.97
N LYS A 169 16.49 0.19 5.16
CA LYS A 169 17.87 -0.06 5.62
C LYS A 169 18.38 -1.44 5.21
N THR A 170 17.51 -2.33 4.76
CA THR A 170 17.90 -3.65 4.26
C THR A 170 18.69 -3.53 2.96
N LYS A 171 19.61 -4.47 2.70
CA LYS A 171 20.45 -4.46 1.50
C LYS A 171 19.63 -4.81 0.26
N SER A 172 18.77 -5.82 0.39
CA SER A 172 17.87 -6.35 -0.62
C SER A 172 16.92 -5.29 -1.15
N TRP A 173 16.44 -4.36 -0.31
CA TRP A 173 15.61 -3.23 -0.74
C TRP A 173 16.21 -2.42 -1.89
N HIS A 174 17.55 -2.28 -1.89
CA HIS A 174 18.31 -1.55 -2.91
C HIS A 174 18.94 -2.48 -3.96
N SER A 175 18.70 -3.78 -3.87
CA SER A 175 19.23 -4.73 -4.84
C SER A 175 18.56 -4.55 -6.20
N ARG A 176 19.35 -4.72 -7.27
CA ARG A 176 18.82 -4.82 -8.64
C ARG A 176 17.85 -6.00 -8.81
N TYR A 177 17.91 -6.97 -7.89
CA TYR A 177 17.09 -8.17 -7.94
C TYR A 177 15.60 -7.86 -7.67
N LEU A 178 15.30 -7.05 -6.64
CA LEU A 178 13.91 -6.60 -6.41
C LEU A 178 13.40 -5.63 -7.47
N GLU A 179 14.29 -4.79 -8.01
CA GLU A 179 13.96 -3.89 -9.12
C GLU A 179 13.54 -4.68 -10.38
N ALA A 180 14.30 -5.73 -10.72
CA ALA A 180 14.01 -6.60 -11.87
C ALA A 180 12.65 -7.31 -11.74
N HIS A 181 12.29 -7.74 -10.53
CA HIS A 181 11.02 -8.43 -10.27
C HIS A 181 9.84 -7.49 -9.96
N ARG A 182 10.07 -6.16 -9.94
CA ARG A 182 9.05 -5.13 -9.65
C ARG A 182 8.33 -5.33 -8.31
N VAL A 183 9.01 -5.89 -7.31
CA VAL A 183 8.43 -6.23 -5.99
C VAL A 183 8.62 -5.09 -4.98
N GLN A 184 8.68 -3.84 -5.44
CA GLN A 184 8.88 -2.69 -4.56
C GLN A 184 7.54 -2.09 -4.11
N LEU A 185 7.27 -2.23 -2.80
CA LEU A 185 6.15 -1.58 -2.13
C LEU A 185 6.33 -0.05 -2.16
N ASN A 186 5.26 0.71 -2.43
CA ASN A 186 5.26 2.13 -2.12
C ASN A 186 5.08 2.33 -0.60
N LEU A 187 6.17 2.14 0.14
CA LEU A 187 6.18 2.12 1.60
C LEU A 187 5.64 3.42 2.21
N ARG A 188 5.91 4.56 1.56
CA ARG A 188 5.41 5.88 1.99
C ARG A 188 3.89 5.94 1.92
N GLU A 189 3.31 5.44 0.84
CA GLU A 189 1.87 5.45 0.65
C GLU A 189 1.18 4.47 1.59
N GLU A 190 1.73 3.26 1.76
CA GLU A 190 1.20 2.27 2.70
C GLU A 190 1.18 2.81 4.14
N ALA A 191 2.32 3.33 4.61
CA ALA A 191 2.42 3.93 5.93
C ALA A 191 1.45 5.10 6.11
N ARG A 192 1.30 5.96 5.09
CA ARG A 192 0.37 7.08 5.11
C ARG A 192 -1.07 6.60 5.30
N GLN A 193 -1.50 5.59 4.57
CA GLN A 193 -2.85 5.06 4.66
C GLN A 193 -3.13 4.44 6.03
N VAL A 194 -2.23 3.58 6.52
CA VAL A 194 -2.39 2.93 7.83
C VAL A 194 -2.43 3.96 8.95
N VAL A 195 -1.51 4.93 8.95
CA VAL A 195 -1.46 5.99 9.98
C VAL A 195 -2.73 6.85 9.93
N GLN A 196 -3.22 7.22 8.75
CA GLN A 196 -4.45 8.01 8.63
C GLN A 196 -5.68 7.27 9.18
N HIS A 197 -5.83 6.00 8.84
CA HIS A 197 -6.93 5.18 9.35
C HIS A 197 -6.81 4.91 10.86
N ALA A 198 -5.60 4.67 11.36
CA ALA A 198 -5.35 4.53 12.78
C ALA A 198 -5.68 5.81 13.56
N ILE A 199 -5.30 6.99 13.05
CA ILE A 199 -5.67 8.27 13.67
C ILE A 199 -7.19 8.46 13.68
N ALA A 200 -7.88 8.11 12.59
CA ALA A 200 -9.34 8.16 12.53
C ALA A 200 -9.98 7.22 13.55
N LEU A 201 -9.51 5.97 13.64
CA LEU A 201 -9.94 4.98 14.62
C LEU A 201 -9.74 5.51 16.05
N ARG A 202 -8.55 6.01 16.38
CA ARG A 202 -8.25 6.61 17.69
C ARG A 202 -9.23 7.73 18.04
N ARG A 203 -9.50 8.64 17.12
CA ARG A 203 -10.46 9.75 17.34
C ARG A 203 -11.86 9.22 17.66
N THR A 204 -12.29 8.17 16.98
CA THR A 204 -13.60 7.55 17.23
C THR A 204 -13.64 6.83 18.57
N ILE A 205 -12.58 6.11 18.95
CA ILE A 205 -12.44 5.48 20.27
C ILE A 205 -12.51 6.54 21.39
N VAL A 206 -11.78 7.65 21.24
CA VAL A 206 -11.82 8.76 22.21
C VAL A 206 -13.22 9.35 22.35
N LYS A 207 -13.96 9.50 21.24
CA LYS A 207 -15.35 9.98 21.26
C LYS A 207 -16.32 8.98 21.90
N LEU A 208 -16.09 7.69 21.72
CA LEU A 208 -16.90 6.62 22.34
C LEU A 208 -16.76 6.64 23.88
N GLY A 209 -15.60 7.07 24.38
CA GLY A 209 -15.34 7.21 25.81
C GLY A 209 -14.99 5.89 26.50
N PRO A 210 -14.85 5.90 27.84
CA PRO A 210 -14.60 4.67 28.60
C PRO A 210 -15.83 3.77 28.62
N GLN A 211 -15.60 2.46 28.77
CA GLN A 211 -16.70 1.50 28.91
C GLN A 211 -17.56 1.83 30.14
N PRO A 212 -18.89 1.95 30.00
CA PRO A 212 -19.78 2.15 31.14
C PRO A 212 -19.66 1.00 32.15
N THR A 213 -19.81 1.31 33.44
CA THR A 213 -19.76 0.33 34.52
C THR A 213 -21.01 0.45 35.41
N GLY A 214 -21.34 -0.62 36.14
CA GLY A 214 -22.46 -0.65 37.09
C GLY A 214 -23.49 -1.75 36.79
N THR A 215 -24.41 -1.95 37.73
CA THR A 215 -25.41 -3.03 37.70
C THR A 215 -26.86 -2.55 37.55
N SER A 216 -27.09 -1.24 37.44
CA SER A 216 -28.43 -0.71 37.22
C SER A 216 -28.96 -1.07 35.84
N SER A 217 -30.30 -0.99 35.66
CA SER A 217 -30.93 -1.20 34.35
C SER A 217 -30.40 -0.21 33.30
N ALA A 218 -30.23 1.06 33.68
CA ALA A 218 -29.62 2.08 32.84
C ALA A 218 -28.16 1.77 32.48
N ALA A 219 -27.36 1.26 33.44
CA ALA A 219 -25.98 0.83 33.17
C ALA A 219 -25.94 -0.35 32.18
N THR A 220 -26.86 -1.31 32.30
CA THR A 220 -26.96 -2.45 31.37
C THR A 220 -27.27 -1.99 29.94
N VAL A 221 -28.19 -1.02 29.78
CA VAL A 221 -28.50 -0.44 28.47
C VAL A 221 -27.29 0.31 27.90
N ALA A 222 -26.58 1.09 28.72
CA ALA A 222 -25.37 1.81 28.31
C ALA A 222 -24.24 0.86 27.89
N ILE A 223 -24.00 -0.23 28.63
CA ILE A 223 -23.01 -1.27 28.28
C ILE A 223 -23.35 -1.89 26.92
N ARG A 224 -24.61 -2.30 26.70
CA ARG A 224 -25.02 -2.87 25.40
C ARG A 224 -24.84 -1.89 24.25
N ALA A 225 -25.22 -0.62 24.45
CA ALA A 225 -25.04 0.41 23.42
C ALA A 225 -23.55 0.65 23.11
N PHE A 226 -22.70 0.61 24.13
CA PHE A 226 -21.25 0.70 23.98
C PHE A 226 -20.70 -0.49 23.18
N ASP A 227 -21.11 -1.72 23.51
CA ASP A 227 -20.64 -2.94 22.84
C ASP A 227 -21.02 -2.96 21.35
N VAL A 228 -22.27 -2.57 21.03
CA VAL A 228 -22.73 -2.43 19.64
C VAL A 228 -21.93 -1.38 18.86
N ALA A 229 -21.57 -0.27 19.51
CA ALA A 229 -20.76 0.77 18.87
C ALA A 229 -19.28 0.37 18.74
N ARG A 230 -18.78 -0.49 19.63
CA ARG A 230 -17.41 -1.00 19.65
C ARG A 230 -17.15 -2.02 18.54
N GLU A 231 -18.09 -2.92 18.26
CA GLU A 231 -17.89 -4.04 17.33
C GLU A 231 -17.36 -3.61 15.94
N PRO A 232 -17.93 -2.59 15.26
CA PRO A 232 -17.38 -2.11 13.99
C PRO A 232 -15.96 -1.53 14.11
N LEU A 233 -15.59 -0.97 15.26
CA LEU A 233 -14.25 -0.43 15.50
C LEU A 233 -13.21 -1.54 15.68
N ASP A 234 -13.61 -2.68 16.25
CA ASP A 234 -12.76 -3.86 16.33
C ASP A 234 -12.50 -4.47 14.95
N ILE A 235 -13.50 -4.49 14.06
CA ILE A 235 -13.28 -4.91 12.65
C ILE A 235 -12.26 -3.99 11.95
N VAL A 236 -12.36 -2.66 12.15
CA VAL A 236 -11.40 -1.71 11.58
C VAL A 236 -10.01 -1.92 12.17
N TRP A 237 -9.93 -2.18 13.47
CA TRP A 237 -8.68 -2.51 14.15
C TRP A 237 -8.03 -3.77 13.54
N ASP A 238 -8.75 -4.87 13.43
CA ASP A 238 -8.25 -6.14 12.91
C ASP A 238 -7.70 -5.97 11.49
N ARG A 239 -8.40 -5.20 10.65
CA ARG A 239 -7.95 -4.89 9.29
C ARG A 239 -6.68 -4.07 9.26
N LEU A 240 -6.55 -3.08 10.14
CA LEU A 240 -5.32 -2.28 10.24
C LEU A 240 -4.17 -3.13 10.78
N PHE A 241 -4.40 -3.88 11.86
CA PHE A 241 -3.41 -4.77 12.46
C PHE A 241 -2.91 -5.80 11.44
N GLN A 242 -3.80 -6.44 10.68
CA GLN A 242 -3.42 -7.38 9.64
C GLN A 242 -2.52 -6.74 8.57
N ARG A 243 -2.80 -5.51 8.15
CA ARG A 243 -1.92 -4.79 7.20
C ARG A 243 -0.52 -4.57 7.77
N VAL A 244 -0.42 -4.17 9.04
CA VAL A 244 0.88 -3.97 9.70
C VAL A 244 1.63 -5.29 9.86
N ARG A 245 0.91 -6.38 10.17
CA ARG A 245 1.49 -7.72 10.24
C ARG A 245 2.08 -8.15 8.90
N VAL A 246 1.36 -7.99 7.80
CA VAL A 246 1.89 -8.30 6.46
C VAL A 246 3.08 -7.41 6.10
N LEU A 247 3.10 -6.16 6.56
CA LEU A 247 4.27 -5.29 6.38
C LEU A 247 5.51 -5.77 7.15
N ASP A 248 5.31 -6.36 8.32
CA ASP A 248 6.36 -7.00 9.12
C ASP A 248 6.84 -8.30 8.49
N ASP A 249 5.92 -9.14 8.01
CA ASP A 249 6.26 -10.35 7.25
C ASP A 249 7.11 -9.99 6.02
N TYR A 250 6.72 -8.96 5.27
CA TYR A 250 7.51 -8.41 4.15
C TYR A 250 8.91 -7.96 4.59
N TYR A 251 9.02 -7.29 5.74
CA TYR A 251 10.32 -6.91 6.30
C TYR A 251 11.18 -8.12 6.67
N ASN A 252 10.59 -9.15 7.28
CA ASN A 252 11.28 -10.39 7.64
C ASN A 252 11.76 -11.15 6.40
N HIS A 253 10.96 -11.18 5.33
CA HIS A 253 11.37 -11.75 4.04
C HIS A 253 12.51 -10.97 3.39
N LEU A 254 12.56 -9.64 3.52
CA LEU A 254 13.72 -8.85 3.08
C LEU A 254 14.99 -9.19 3.88
N LEU A 255 14.88 -9.38 5.20
CA LEU A 255 16.01 -9.79 6.02
C LEU A 255 16.51 -11.20 5.67
N ALA A 256 15.61 -12.12 5.34
CA ALA A 256 15.98 -13.44 4.83
C ALA A 256 16.69 -13.31 3.47
N LEU A 257 16.15 -12.50 2.55
CA LEU A 257 16.75 -12.27 1.25
C LEU A 257 18.13 -11.62 1.34
N ASP A 258 18.36 -10.73 2.31
CA ASP A 258 19.70 -10.18 2.57
C ASP A 258 20.74 -11.29 2.81
N ARG A 259 20.38 -12.31 3.62
CA ARG A 259 21.27 -13.44 3.93
C ARG A 259 21.50 -14.32 2.71
N GLU A 260 20.44 -14.65 1.97
CA GLU A 260 20.56 -15.49 0.78
C GLU A 260 21.39 -14.81 -0.33
N LEU A 261 21.26 -13.49 -0.49
CA LEU A 261 22.10 -12.75 -1.42
C LEU A 261 23.57 -12.73 -0.99
N GLU A 262 23.86 -12.60 0.31
CA GLU A 262 25.23 -12.72 0.83
C GLU A 262 25.82 -14.13 0.60
N HIS A 263 25.01 -15.18 0.80
CA HIS A 263 25.39 -16.55 0.48
C HIS A 263 25.64 -16.73 -1.03
N ALA A 264 24.82 -16.11 -1.89
CA ALA A 264 24.99 -16.18 -3.34
C ALA A 264 26.26 -15.47 -3.81
N GLU A 265 26.59 -14.34 -3.20
CA GLU A 265 27.86 -13.66 -3.45
C GLU A 265 29.07 -14.48 -2.97
N ALA A 266 28.95 -15.20 -1.85
CA ALA A 266 29.99 -16.12 -1.38
C ALA A 266 30.16 -17.33 -2.33
N ALA A 267 29.06 -17.97 -2.73
CA ALA A 267 29.08 -19.09 -3.68
C ALA A 267 29.65 -18.65 -5.04
N LYS A 268 29.27 -17.48 -5.54
CA LYS A 268 29.84 -16.91 -6.78
C LYS A 268 31.35 -16.72 -6.68
N ARG A 269 31.86 -16.25 -5.53
CA ARG A 269 33.30 -16.12 -5.31
C ARG A 269 34.00 -17.47 -5.25
N ALA A 270 33.39 -18.48 -4.64
CA ALA A 270 33.93 -19.85 -4.64
C ALA A 270 34.00 -20.42 -6.07
N LEU A 271 32.92 -20.29 -6.83
CA LEU A 271 32.86 -20.72 -8.24
C LEU A 271 33.87 -20.00 -9.14
N ALA A 272 34.23 -18.75 -8.83
CA ALA A 272 35.22 -18.00 -9.61
C ALA A 272 36.66 -18.53 -9.45
N VAL A 273 36.95 -19.26 -8.38
CA VAL A 273 38.27 -19.89 -8.11
C VAL A 273 38.22 -21.39 -8.39
N ASP A 274 37.05 -21.91 -8.81
CA ASP A 274 36.80 -23.34 -9.01
C ASP A 274 37.64 -23.92 -10.15
N ASP A 275 37.86 -23.18 -11.23
CA ASP A 275 38.75 -23.61 -12.32
C ASP A 275 40.20 -23.81 -11.84
N GLU A 276 40.69 -22.95 -10.95
CA GLU A 276 42.03 -23.07 -10.34
C GLU A 276 42.09 -24.27 -9.37
N ILE A 277 41.03 -24.50 -8.60
CA ILE A 277 40.93 -25.64 -7.68
C ILE A 277 40.84 -26.96 -8.45
N ALA A 278 40.04 -27.00 -9.53
CA ALA A 278 39.91 -28.16 -10.40
C ALA A 278 41.25 -28.51 -11.06
N GLU A 279 42.01 -27.52 -11.53
CA GLU A 279 43.35 -27.72 -12.05
C GLU A 279 44.30 -28.30 -10.98
N LEU A 280 44.28 -27.76 -9.76
CA LEU A 280 45.05 -28.31 -8.64
C LEU A 280 44.65 -29.75 -8.29
N LEU A 281 43.34 -30.06 -8.30
CA LEU A 281 42.80 -31.39 -7.99
C LEU A 281 43.14 -32.41 -9.07
N THR A 282 43.01 -32.05 -10.35
CA THR A 282 43.42 -32.90 -11.47
C THR A 282 44.91 -33.24 -11.37
N ASN A 283 45.75 -32.25 -11.03
CA ASN A 283 47.19 -32.46 -10.89
C ASN A 283 47.58 -33.29 -9.65
N ALA A 284 46.79 -33.25 -8.57
CA ALA A 284 47.12 -33.89 -7.31
C ALA A 284 46.46 -35.27 -7.08
N VAL A 285 45.20 -35.44 -7.51
CA VAL A 285 44.35 -36.58 -7.13
C VAL A 285 43.63 -37.21 -8.32
N GLY A 286 43.49 -36.48 -9.44
CA GLY A 286 42.94 -36.97 -10.70
C GLY A 286 41.51 -36.50 -10.99
N ASP A 287 41.07 -36.72 -12.24
CA ASP A 287 39.90 -36.08 -12.85
C ASP A 287 38.54 -36.44 -12.20
N GLU A 288 38.41 -37.63 -11.62
CA GLU A 288 37.14 -38.06 -11.00
C GLU A 288 36.78 -37.19 -9.78
N LEU A 289 37.79 -36.81 -8.99
CA LEU A 289 37.57 -35.98 -7.80
C LEU A 289 37.23 -34.54 -8.18
N ALA A 290 37.91 -34.00 -9.19
CA ALA A 290 37.57 -32.69 -9.76
C ALA A 290 36.13 -32.66 -10.29
N ALA A 291 35.69 -33.68 -11.05
CA ALA A 291 34.33 -33.75 -11.57
C ALA A 291 33.26 -33.84 -10.46
N LYS A 292 33.53 -34.57 -9.37
CA LYS A 292 32.63 -34.62 -8.20
C LYS A 292 32.52 -33.28 -7.49
N HIS A 293 33.63 -32.54 -7.36
CA HIS A 293 33.65 -31.20 -6.77
C HIS A 293 32.75 -30.22 -7.56
N LEU A 294 32.93 -30.16 -8.88
CA LEU A 294 32.12 -29.31 -9.77
C LEU A 294 30.62 -29.64 -9.69
N THR A 295 30.29 -30.93 -9.68
CA THR A 295 28.89 -31.37 -9.60
C THR A 295 28.23 -30.95 -8.29
N HIS A 296 28.97 -31.06 -7.17
CA HIS A 296 28.48 -30.66 -5.86
C HIS A 296 28.25 -29.14 -5.78
N LEU A 297 29.22 -28.34 -6.19
CA LEU A 297 29.12 -26.87 -6.21
C LEU A 297 27.96 -26.38 -7.10
N SER A 298 27.78 -27.00 -8.26
CA SER A 298 26.65 -26.69 -9.15
C SER A 298 25.30 -26.98 -8.48
N GLY A 299 25.21 -28.09 -7.73
CA GLY A 299 24.02 -28.43 -6.95
C GLY A 299 23.71 -27.41 -5.85
N GLU A 300 24.72 -26.97 -5.11
CA GLU A 300 24.57 -25.94 -4.07
C GLU A 300 24.13 -24.59 -4.65
N ALA A 301 24.73 -24.18 -5.78
CA ALA A 301 24.33 -22.96 -6.48
C ALA A 301 22.88 -23.02 -6.99
N HIS A 302 22.41 -24.19 -7.43
CA HIS A 302 21.02 -24.37 -7.86
C HIS A 302 20.03 -24.31 -6.68
N ALA A 303 20.38 -24.93 -5.55
CA ALA A 303 19.56 -24.87 -4.33
C ALA A 303 19.40 -23.42 -3.84
N LEU A 304 20.48 -22.64 -3.87
CA LEU A 304 20.47 -21.23 -3.48
C LEU A 304 19.62 -20.35 -4.41
N ALA A 305 19.67 -20.60 -5.71
CA ALA A 305 18.76 -19.93 -6.66
C ALA A 305 17.29 -20.27 -6.39
N GLY A 306 17.00 -21.51 -5.98
CA GLY A 306 15.67 -21.92 -5.51
C GLY A 306 15.20 -21.12 -4.30
N ALA A 307 16.02 -21.05 -3.24
CA ALA A 307 15.69 -20.30 -2.02
C ALA A 307 15.43 -18.80 -2.28
N ILE A 308 16.24 -18.17 -3.13
CA ILE A 308 16.04 -16.77 -3.52
C ILE A 308 14.71 -16.57 -4.26
N ASN A 309 14.34 -17.49 -5.18
CA ASN A 309 13.08 -17.40 -5.91
C ASN A 309 11.87 -17.57 -4.97
N GLU A 310 11.92 -18.51 -4.03
CA GLU A 310 10.86 -18.71 -3.03
C GLU A 310 10.63 -17.45 -2.19
N LEU A 311 11.71 -16.77 -1.77
CA LEU A 311 11.61 -15.51 -1.03
C LEU A 311 11.00 -14.38 -1.87
N VAL A 312 11.31 -14.31 -3.16
CA VAL A 312 10.68 -13.32 -4.06
C VAL A 312 9.20 -13.61 -4.28
N GLU A 313 8.81 -14.88 -4.40
CA GLU A 313 7.41 -15.28 -4.47
C GLU A 313 6.65 -14.91 -3.19
N ALA A 314 7.25 -15.14 -2.02
CA ALA A 314 6.70 -14.74 -0.73
C ALA A 314 6.50 -13.21 -0.65
N LEU A 315 7.52 -12.42 -0.98
CA LEU A 315 7.42 -10.96 -1.03
C LEU A 315 6.31 -10.48 -1.98
N ASN A 316 6.15 -11.12 -3.14
CA ASN A 316 5.08 -10.78 -4.07
C ASN A 316 3.69 -11.17 -3.51
N GLY A 317 3.60 -12.30 -2.80
CA GLY A 317 2.40 -12.69 -2.06
C GLY A 317 2.00 -11.67 -0.99
N ASP A 318 2.98 -11.14 -0.26
CA ASP A 318 2.74 -10.07 0.73
C ASP A 318 2.20 -8.80 0.07
N LEU A 319 2.79 -8.39 -1.07
CA LEU A 319 2.29 -7.24 -1.83
C LEU A 319 0.84 -7.42 -2.29
N GLN A 320 0.51 -8.60 -2.84
CA GLN A 320 -0.85 -8.92 -3.26
C GLN A 320 -1.81 -8.89 -2.07
N THR A 321 -1.37 -9.39 -0.92
CA THR A 321 -2.16 -9.37 0.31
C THR A 321 -2.39 -7.93 0.79
N LEU A 322 -1.37 -7.07 0.79
CA LEU A 322 -1.52 -5.64 1.10
C LEU A 322 -2.50 -4.95 0.14
N MET A 323 -2.42 -5.24 -1.16
CA MET A 323 -3.35 -4.69 -2.16
C MET A 323 -4.79 -5.17 -1.96
N ALA A 324 -4.98 -6.44 -1.57
CA ALA A 324 -6.30 -6.99 -1.26
C ALA A 324 -6.91 -6.39 0.02
N LEU A 325 -6.06 -5.94 0.95
CA LEU A 325 -6.45 -5.26 2.19
C LEU A 325 -6.66 -3.75 2.01
N ASP A 326 -6.32 -3.17 0.85
CA ASP A 326 -6.57 -1.76 0.56
C ASP A 326 -8.09 -1.50 0.40
N PRO A 327 -8.70 -0.60 1.21
CA PRO A 327 -10.12 -0.25 1.06
C PRO A 327 -10.47 0.39 -0.29
N VAL A 328 -9.48 0.85 -1.08
CA VAL A 328 -9.71 1.51 -2.38
C VAL A 328 -9.92 0.52 -3.54
N SER A 329 -9.44 -0.73 -3.43
CA SER A 329 -9.47 -1.71 -4.53
C SER A 329 -10.88 -2.28 -4.86
N ARG A 330 -11.91 -1.96 -4.06
CA ARG A 330 -13.32 -2.39 -4.28
C ARG A 330 -14.23 -1.28 -4.81
N ARG A 331 -13.77 -0.46 -5.76
CA ARG A 331 -14.59 0.53 -6.47
C ARG A 331 -14.38 0.50 -7.97
#